data_AF-A0A958FDU1-F1
#
_entry.id   AF-A0A958FDU1-F1
#
_cell.length_a   1.000
_cell.length_b   1.000
_cell.length_c   1.000
_cell.angle_alpha   90.00
_cell.angle_beta   90.00
_cell.angle_gamma   90.00
#
_symmetry.space_group_name_H-M   'P 1'
#
loop_
_entity.id
_entity.type
_entity.pdbx_description
1 polymer ?
#
loop_
_entity_poly.entity_id
_entity_poly.type
_entity_poly.pdbx_seq_one_letter_code
_entity_poly.pdbx_strand_id
1 'polypeptide(L)'
;GLFRWLIHRLLDLPRELTDTQCGFKLFNGDCARELFSRCQSDGFLFDLEIILLATHAGYRIKEFPVTWRCDRDSRISLTRTPLSVLRELWQLSRRMRSISFLQRQISHPKRQGSK
;
A
#
# COMPACT_ATOMS: atom_id res chain seq x y z
N GLY A 1 -13.76 -3.86 -10.34
CA GLY A 1 -13.33 -4.96 -11.25
C GLY A 1 -12.77 -6.13 -10.46
N LEU A 2 -12.55 -7.27 -11.13
CA LEU A 2 -12.03 -8.53 -10.56
C LEU A 2 -10.75 -8.34 -9.73
N PHE A 3 -9.82 -7.52 -10.23
CA PHE A 3 -8.56 -7.20 -9.54
C PHE A 3 -8.76 -6.54 -8.17
N ARG A 4 -9.64 -5.52 -8.10
CA ARG A 4 -10.02 -4.87 -6.85
C ARG A 4 -10.64 -5.86 -5.87
N TRP A 5 -11.54 -6.72 -6.35
CA TRP A 5 -12.15 -7.76 -5.52
C TRP A 5 -11.10 -8.72 -4.95
N LEU A 6 -10.16 -9.18 -5.77
CA LEU A 6 -9.09 -10.08 -5.35
C LEU A 6 -8.21 -9.45 -4.27
N ILE A 7 -7.81 -8.19 -4.46
CA ILE A 7 -7.00 -7.43 -3.50
C ILE A 7 -7.71 -7.33 -2.15
N HIS A 8 -8.97 -6.90 -2.09
CA HIS A 8 -9.70 -6.79 -0.82
C HIS A 8 -10.03 -8.14 -0.17
N ARG A 9 -9.97 -9.25 -0.93
CA ARG A 9 -10.15 -10.61 -0.40
C ARG A 9 -8.85 -11.18 0.16
N LEU A 10 -7.71 -10.81 -0.42
CA LEU A 10 -6.40 -11.34 -0.04
C LEU A 10 -5.67 -10.47 1.00
N LEU A 11 -5.93 -9.16 0.98
CA LEU A 11 -5.30 -8.14 1.79
C LEU A 11 -6.37 -7.39 2.59
N ASP A 12 -6.13 -7.19 3.88
CA ASP A 12 -7.04 -6.48 4.78
C ASP A 12 -6.85 -4.95 4.65
N LEU A 13 -7.23 -4.43 3.48
CA LEU A 13 -7.13 -3.00 3.18
C LEU A 13 -8.31 -2.21 3.77
N PRO A 14 -8.08 -0.96 4.21
CA PRO A 14 -9.16 -0.08 4.66
C PRO A 14 -10.20 0.10 3.55
N ARG A 15 -11.47 -0.21 3.86
CA ARG A 15 -12.58 -0.12 2.88
C ARG A 15 -12.97 1.32 2.52
N GLU A 16 -12.57 2.26 3.37
CA GLU A 16 -12.80 3.69 3.24
C GLU A 16 -11.93 4.32 2.14
N LEU A 17 -10.86 3.65 1.73
CA LEU A 17 -10.01 4.12 0.65
C LEU A 17 -10.65 3.79 -0.70
N THR A 18 -10.98 4.83 -1.44
CA THR A 18 -11.56 4.79 -2.77
C THR A 18 -10.48 4.55 -3.82
N ASP A 19 -9.28 5.13 -3.62
CA ASP A 19 -8.13 4.98 -4.52
C ASP A 19 -6.85 4.61 -3.75
N THR A 20 -6.49 3.33 -3.81
CA THR A 20 -5.30 2.79 -3.14
C THR A 20 -4.03 2.90 -3.99
N GLN A 21 -4.17 3.13 -5.30
CA GLN A 21 -3.10 3.10 -6.31
C GLN A 21 -3.03 4.40 -7.11
N CYS A 22 -3.30 5.52 -6.42
CA CYS A 22 -3.06 6.85 -6.96
C CYS A 22 -1.55 7.10 -7.06
N GLY A 23 -1.10 7.72 -8.16
CA GLY A 23 0.29 8.13 -8.34
C GLY A 23 0.74 9.30 -7.46
N PHE A 24 -0.14 9.84 -6.62
CA PHE A 24 0.16 10.96 -5.73
C PHE A 24 -0.20 10.61 -4.27
N LYS A 25 0.80 10.66 -3.38
CA LYS A 25 0.63 10.36 -1.95
C LYS A 25 1.48 11.31 -1.10
N LEU A 26 0.89 11.81 -0.01
CA LEU A 26 1.55 12.70 0.95
C LEU A 26 1.74 11.98 2.28
N PHE A 27 2.91 12.19 2.89
CA PHE A 27 3.29 11.55 4.14
C PHE A 27 3.93 12.57 5.08
N ASN A 28 3.72 12.40 6.39
CA ASN A 28 4.64 13.00 7.35
C ASN A 28 6.03 12.36 7.17
N GLY A 29 7.10 13.17 7.17
CA GLY A 29 8.44 12.70 6.86
C GLY A 29 8.95 11.57 7.76
N ASP A 30 8.60 11.59 9.04
CA ASP A 30 8.99 10.53 9.98
C ASP A 30 8.20 9.24 9.73
N CYS A 31 6.91 9.37 9.43
CA CYS A 31 6.07 8.24 9.03
C CYS A 31 6.56 7.62 7.72
N ALA A 32 6.93 8.45 6.73
CA ALA A 32 7.47 7.98 5.46
C ALA A 32 8.76 7.17 5.68
N ARG A 33 9.75 7.73 6.37
CA ARG A 33 11.02 7.03 6.62
C ARG A 33 10.81 5.69 7.33
N GLU A 34 9.91 5.64 8.30
CA GLU A 34 9.55 4.39 8.98
C GLU A 34 8.88 3.39 8.04
N LEU A 35 7.83 3.79 7.32
CA LEU A 35 7.07 2.87 6.45
C LEU A 35 7.91 2.36 5.28
N PHE A 36 8.66 3.26 4.61
CA PHE A 36 9.47 2.89 3.45
C PHE A 36 10.71 2.09 3.83
N SER A 37 11.30 2.27 5.02
CA SER A 37 12.39 1.38 5.49
C SER A 37 11.95 -0.06 5.73
N ARG A 38 10.63 -0.30 5.86
CA ARG A 38 10.02 -1.61 6.12
C ARG A 38 9.37 -2.22 4.87
N CYS A 39 9.15 -1.41 3.85
CA CYS A 39 8.61 -1.81 2.56
C CYS A 39 9.60 -2.74 1.84
N GLN A 40 9.10 -3.84 1.29
CA GLN A 40 9.90 -4.82 0.55
C GLN A 40 9.51 -4.87 -0.92
N SER A 41 8.32 -4.39 -1.26
CA SER A 41 7.84 -4.25 -2.63
C SER A 41 8.51 -3.05 -3.30
N ASP A 42 9.13 -3.32 -4.44
CA ASP A 42 9.75 -2.35 -5.37
C ASP A 42 8.94 -2.21 -6.68
N GLY A 43 7.84 -2.97 -6.80
CA GLY A 43 6.99 -3.06 -7.98
C GLY A 43 5.67 -2.31 -7.87
N PHE A 44 4.66 -2.79 -8.58
CA PHE A 44 3.36 -2.12 -8.74
C PHE A 44 2.54 -2.10 -7.45
N LEU A 45 2.90 -2.92 -6.46
CA LEU A 45 2.13 -3.09 -5.23
C LEU A 45 2.79 -2.47 -4.00
N PHE A 46 3.89 -1.72 -4.16
CA PHE A 46 4.51 -0.98 -3.06
C PHE A 46 3.49 -0.10 -2.33
N ASP A 47 2.61 0.54 -3.11
CA ASP A 47 1.50 1.35 -2.64
C ASP A 47 0.57 0.64 -1.67
N LEU A 48 0.25 -0.62 -1.95
CA LEU A 48 -0.60 -1.45 -1.09
C LEU A 48 0.14 -1.90 0.17
N GLU A 49 1.42 -2.25 0.03
CA GLU A 49 2.25 -2.62 1.19
C GLU A 49 2.37 -1.45 2.18
N ILE A 50 2.60 -0.24 1.68
CA ILE A 50 2.66 0.97 2.52
C ILE A 50 1.33 1.23 3.24
N ILE A 51 0.19 1.08 2.56
CA ILE A 51 -1.13 1.23 3.18
C ILE A 51 -1.34 0.19 4.28
N LEU A 52 -0.96 -1.05 4.05
CA LEU A 52 -1.10 -2.13 5.03
C LEU A 52 -0.19 -1.89 6.23
N LEU A 53 1.09 -1.56 6.01
CA LEU A 53 2.02 -1.21 7.09
C LEU A 53 1.50 -0.03 7.90
N ALA A 54 0.97 1.00 7.22
CA ALA A 54 0.41 2.17 7.88
C ALA A 54 -0.80 1.80 8.77
N THR A 55 -1.70 0.99 8.23
CA THR A 55 -2.90 0.51 8.94
C THR A 55 -2.52 -0.33 10.17
N HIS A 56 -1.58 -1.26 10.02
CA HIS A 56 -1.13 -2.13 11.11
C HIS A 56 -0.33 -1.39 12.19
N ALA A 57 0.41 -0.34 11.81
CA ALA A 57 1.11 0.53 12.76
C ALA A 57 0.18 1.57 13.43
N GLY A 58 -1.11 1.60 13.07
CA GLY A 58 -2.10 2.50 13.68
C GLY A 58 -2.04 3.94 13.17
N TYR A 59 -1.46 4.17 11.98
CA TYR A 59 -1.48 5.48 11.34
C TYR A 59 -2.87 5.78 10.75
N ARG A 60 -3.23 7.08 10.78
CA ARG A 60 -4.43 7.56 10.10
C ARG A 60 -4.13 7.86 8.64
N ILE A 61 -4.96 7.34 7.75
CA ILE A 61 -4.91 7.60 6.31
C ILE A 61 -6.14 8.44 5.97
N LYS A 62 -5.98 9.50 5.18
CA LYS A 62 -7.08 10.35 4.71
C LYS A 62 -6.96 10.55 3.21
N GLU A 63 -8.08 10.42 2.51
CA GLU A 63 -8.19 10.79 1.10
C GLU A 63 -8.68 12.24 0.99
N PHE A 64 -8.11 12.98 0.03
CA PHE A 64 -8.56 14.31 -0.32
C PHE A 64 -8.72 14.41 -1.84
N PRO A 65 -9.80 15.03 -2.34
CA PRO A 65 -10.03 15.14 -3.77
C PRO A 65 -8.97 16.06 -4.41
N VAL A 66 -8.30 15.56 -5.45
CA VAL A 66 -7.37 16.34 -6.27
C VAL A 66 -7.79 16.22 -7.74
N THR A 67 -7.87 17.35 -8.44
CA THR A 67 -8.11 17.36 -9.89
C THR A 67 -6.81 17.00 -10.60
N TRP A 68 -6.66 15.74 -10.99
CA TRP A 68 -5.52 15.27 -11.76
C TRP A 68 -5.79 15.38 -13.27
N ARG A 69 -4.86 15.97 -14.03
CA ARG A 69 -4.86 15.88 -15.51
C ARG A 69 -3.82 14.85 -15.92
N CYS A 70 -4.29 13.70 -16.38
CA CYS A 70 -3.41 12.64 -16.86
C CYS A 70 -3.01 12.93 -18.31
N ASP A 71 -1.71 13.11 -18.56
CA ASP A 71 -1.18 13.06 -19.92
C ASP A 71 -1.14 11.59 -20.36
N ARG A 72 -1.64 11.29 -21.56
CA ARG A 72 -1.96 9.92 -22.02
C ARG A 72 -0.76 9.10 -22.48
N ASP A 73 0.44 9.46 -22.03
CA ASP A 73 1.66 8.68 -22.31
C ASP A 73 1.78 7.53 -21.30
N SER A 74 1.00 6.46 -21.50
CA SER A 74 1.04 5.28 -20.65
C SER A 74 2.31 4.46 -20.92
N ARG A 75 3.37 4.72 -20.14
CA ARG A 75 4.61 3.91 -20.12
C ARG A 75 4.41 2.48 -19.57
N ILE A 76 3.18 2.10 -19.23
CA ILE A 76 2.85 0.79 -18.65
C ILE A 76 2.38 -0.14 -19.77
N SER A 77 3.25 -1.08 -20.15
CA SER A 77 2.96 -2.12 -21.14
C SER A 77 1.92 -3.12 -20.62
N LEU A 78 0.64 -2.83 -20.85
CA LEU A 78 -0.55 -3.64 -20.49
C LEU A 78 -0.47 -5.14 -20.86
N THR A 79 0.41 -5.53 -21.78
CA THR A 79 0.56 -6.90 -22.28
C THR A 79 1.54 -7.79 -21.50
N ARG A 80 2.48 -7.23 -20.72
CA ARG A 80 3.48 -7.99 -19.94
C ARG A 80 3.33 -7.86 -18.42
N THR A 81 2.58 -6.87 -17.97
CA THR A 81 2.36 -6.54 -16.55
C THR A 81 1.48 -7.50 -15.73
N PRO A 82 0.53 -8.29 -16.26
CA PRO A 82 -0.43 -9.00 -15.40
C PRO A 82 0.21 -10.11 -14.55
N LEU A 83 1.12 -10.93 -15.11
CA LEU A 83 1.71 -12.04 -14.36
C LEU A 83 2.67 -11.58 -13.27
N SER A 84 3.46 -10.54 -13.53
CA SER A 84 4.38 -9.98 -12.53
C SER A 84 3.61 -9.38 -11.36
N VAL A 85 2.52 -8.64 -11.63
CA VAL A 85 1.65 -8.07 -10.60
C VAL A 85 0.94 -9.16 -9.79
N LEU A 86 0.46 -10.23 -10.44
CA LEU A 86 -0.15 -11.36 -9.72
C LEU A 86 0.86 -12.08 -8.82
N ARG A 87 2.10 -12.27 -9.28
CA ARG A 87 3.19 -12.84 -8.47
C ARG A 87 3.53 -11.95 -7.29
N GLU A 88 3.63 -10.65 -7.51
CA GLU A 88 3.86 -9.66 -6.45
C GLU A 88 2.72 -9.69 -5.43
N LEU A 89 1.47 -9.77 -5.88
CA LEU A 89 0.29 -9.85 -5.02
C LEU A 89 0.32 -11.10 -4.15
N TRP A 90 0.70 -12.24 -4.72
CA TRP A 90 0.83 -13.48 -3.98
C TRP A 90 1.96 -13.41 -2.93
N GLN A 91 3.11 -12.85 -3.28
CA GLN A 91 4.22 -12.64 -2.35
C GLN A 91 3.81 -11.71 -1.20
N LEU A 92 3.18 -10.57 -1.51
CA LEU A 92 2.66 -9.63 -0.52
C LEU A 92 1.63 -10.28 0.39
N SER A 93 0.69 -11.05 -0.18
CA SER A 93 -0.33 -11.76 0.59
C SER A 93 0.26 -12.79 1.55
N ARG A 94 1.29 -13.54 1.12
CA ARG A 94 1.99 -14.51 2.00
C ARG A 94 2.76 -13.81 3.10
N ARG A 95 3.40 -12.68 2.79
CA ARG A 95 4.14 -11.85 3.74
C ARG A 95 3.21 -11.30 4.82
N MET A 96 2.09 -10.71 4.42
CA MET A 96 1.10 -10.11 5.33
C MET A 96 0.41 -11.14 6.23
N ARG A 97 0.23 -12.39 5.76
CA ARG A 97 -0.32 -13.48 6.60
C ARG A 97 0.68 -14.05 7.61
N SER A 98 1.97 -13.77 7.48
CA SER A 98 2.96 -14.24 8.43
C SER A 98 2.88 -13.40 9.72
N ILE A 99 2.49 -14.04 10.83
CA ILE A 99 2.46 -13.39 12.16
C ILE A 99 3.84 -12.81 12.51
N SER A 100 4.92 -13.49 12.15
CA SER A 100 6.29 -13.03 12.33
C SER A 100 6.59 -11.74 11.58
N PHE A 101 6.02 -11.56 10.38
CA PHE A 101 6.14 -10.31 9.63
C PHE A 101 5.45 -9.17 10.38
N LEU A 102 4.19 -9.38 10.79
CA LEU A 102 3.44 -8.35 11.54
C LEU A 102 4.16 -7.94 12.82
N GLN A 103 4.64 -8.91 13.61
CA GLN A 103 5.38 -8.62 14.85
C GLN A 103 6.67 -7.84 14.61
N ARG A 104 7.42 -8.17 13.56
CA ARG A 104 8.66 -7.48 13.19
C ARG A 104 8.40 -6.03 12.77
N GLN A 105 7.26 -5.74 12.15
CA GLN A 105 6.95 -4.41 11.65
C GLN A 105 6.17 -3.53 12.65
N ILE A 106 5.59 -4.10 13.72
CA ILE A 106 4.77 -3.38 14.72
C ILE A 106 5.55 -3.08 16.02
N SER A 107 6.84 -3.43 16.13
CA SER A 107 7.59 -3.46 17.40
C SER A 107 7.76 -2.12 18.15
N HIS A 108 7.14 -1.02 17.70
CA HIS A 108 6.96 0.21 18.48
C HIS A 108 5.51 0.72 18.45
N PRO A 109 4.78 0.74 19.57
CA PRO A 109 3.52 1.46 19.65
C PRO A 109 3.82 2.96 19.61
N LYS A 110 3.44 3.65 18.51
CA LYS A 110 3.51 5.11 18.48
C LYS A 110 2.41 5.70 19.35
N ARG A 111 2.82 6.45 20.38
CA ARG A 111 1.97 7.46 21.01
C ARG A 111 1.57 8.46 19.92
N GLN A 112 0.28 8.51 19.59
CA GLN A 112 -0.30 9.56 18.76
C GLN A 112 -0.01 10.91 19.46
N GLY A 113 0.99 11.64 18.96
CA GLY A 113 1.17 13.04 19.28
C GLY A 113 0.06 13.82 18.58
N SER A 114 -0.96 14.18 19.34
CA SER A 114 -1.94 15.21 18.99
C SER A 114 -1.21 16.50 18.62
N LYS A 115 -1.51 17.04 17.45
CA LYS A 115 -1.74 18.45 17.13
C LYS A 115 -2.24 18.58 15.70
#